data_AF-A0A396I7W5-F1
#
_entry.id   AF-A0A396I7W5-F1
#
_cell.length_a   1.000
_cell.length_b   1.000
_cell.length_c   1.000
_cell.angle_alpha   90.00
_cell.angle_beta   90.00
_cell.angle_gamma   90.00
#
_symmetry.space_group_name_H-M   'P 1'
#
loop_
_entity.id
_entity.type
_entity.pdbx_description
1 polymer ?
#
loop_
_entity_poly.entity_id
_entity_poly.type
_entity_poly.pdbx_seq_one_letter_code
_entity_poly.pdbx_strand_id
1 'polypeptide(L)'
;MGYLKQCSVLLLVVLLVACANGEDPYRFYNWNVTYGDIYPLGVKQQGILINGKFPGPQIESVTNDNLIINVFNSLDEPFLISWLFLFHVYSTGKALVADSNIIF
;
A
#
# COMPACT_ATOMS: atom_id res chain seq x y z
N MET A 1 36.88 -16.85 -35.62
CA MET A 1 35.55 -17.41 -35.30
C MET A 1 35.21 -17.42 -33.79
N GLY A 2 36.18 -17.45 -32.86
CA GLY A 2 35.91 -17.55 -31.41
C GLY A 2 35.45 -16.26 -30.72
N TYR A 3 36.04 -15.10 -31.07
CA TYR A 3 35.73 -13.82 -30.44
C TYR A 3 34.30 -13.34 -30.65
N LEU A 4 33.73 -13.55 -31.84
CA LEU A 4 32.33 -13.21 -32.13
C LEU A 4 31.36 -13.98 -31.22
N LYS A 5 31.60 -15.28 -30.99
CA LYS A 5 30.80 -16.10 -30.07
C LYS A 5 30.92 -15.61 -28.62
N GLN A 6 32.12 -15.22 -28.20
CA GLN A 6 32.34 -14.67 -26.86
C GLN A 6 31.63 -13.32 -26.66
N CYS A 7 31.69 -12.42 -27.64
CA CYS A 7 30.96 -11.15 -27.59
C CYS A 7 29.44 -11.38 -27.57
N SER A 8 28.92 -12.33 -28.35
CA SER A 8 27.49 -12.67 -28.34
C SER A 8 27.03 -13.23 -26.98
N VAL A 9 27.85 -14.06 -26.32
CA VAL A 9 27.55 -14.59 -24.98
C VAL A 9 27.58 -13.47 -23.93
N LEU A 10 28.58 -12.58 -23.97
CA LEU A 10 28.67 -11.46 -23.04
C LEU A 10 27.48 -10.51 -23.20
N LEU A 11 27.10 -10.19 -24.43
CA LEU A 11 25.94 -9.37 -24.73
C LEU A 11 24.66 -10.01 -24.19
N LEU A 12 24.49 -11.33 -24.38
CA LEU A 12 23.34 -12.05 -23.85
C LEU A 12 23.28 -11.99 -22.31
N VAL A 13 24.40 -12.18 -21.62
CA VAL A 13 24.45 -12.07 -20.14
C VAL A 13 24.10 -10.66 -19.68
N VAL A 14 24.63 -9.63 -20.33
CA VAL A 14 24.31 -8.23 -20.01
C VAL A 14 22.82 -7.94 -20.21
N LEU A 15 22.24 -8.44 -21.31
CA LEU A 15 20.80 -8.29 -21.57
C LEU A 15 19.94 -9.02 -20.54
N LEU A 16 20.33 -10.23 -20.12
CA LEU A 16 19.62 -11.00 -19.10
C LEU A 16 19.65 -10.33 -17.72
N VAL A 17 20.78 -9.71 -17.36
CA VAL A 17 20.90 -8.94 -16.11
C VAL A 17 20.08 -7.65 -16.20
N ALA A 18 20.07 -6.98 -17.36
CA ALA A 18 19.33 -5.73 -17.55
C ALA A 18 17.81 -5.92 -17.54
N CYS A 19 17.29 -7.10 -17.89
CA CYS A 19 15.85 -7.39 -17.84
C CYS A 19 15.37 -8.00 -16.52
N ALA A 20 16.26 -8.24 -15.55
CA ALA A 20 15.87 -8.73 -14.23
C ALA A 20 15.29 -7.57 -13.39
N ASN A 21 14.01 -7.69 -13.01
CA ASN A 21 13.36 -6.78 -12.06
C ASN A 21 13.20 -7.51 -10.72
N GLY A 22 13.77 -6.95 -9.65
CA GLY A 22 13.70 -7.52 -8.29
C GLY A 22 12.73 -6.80 -7.37
N GLU A 23 11.80 -6.02 -7.93
CA GLU A 23 10.88 -5.18 -7.18
C GLU A 23 9.50 -5.83 -7.04
N ASP A 24 8.89 -5.69 -5.87
CA ASP A 24 7.55 -6.20 -5.58
C ASP A 24 6.44 -5.25 -6.09
N PRO A 25 5.24 -5.77 -6.43
CA PRO A 25 4.15 -4.97 -6.98
C PRO A 25 3.70 -3.82 -6.06
N TYR A 26 3.32 -2.70 -6.67
CA TYR A 26 2.73 -1.56 -5.96
C TYR A 26 1.20 -1.59 -5.98
N ARG A 27 0.58 -1.26 -4.85
CA ARG A 27 -0.87 -1.03 -4.75
C ARG A 27 -1.16 0.36 -4.23
N PHE A 28 -2.07 1.05 -4.91
CA PHE A 28 -2.40 2.43 -4.64
C PHE A 28 -3.83 2.56 -4.12
N TYR A 29 -4.00 3.28 -3.02
CA TYR A 29 -5.30 3.58 -2.45
C TYR A 29 -5.43 5.07 -2.16
N ASN A 30 -6.62 5.61 -2.38
CA ASN A 30 -6.97 6.97 -1.98
C ASN A 30 -8.09 6.87 -0.94
N TRP A 31 -7.84 7.43 0.23
CA TRP A 31 -8.75 7.42 1.37
C TRP A 31 -9.17 8.83 1.71
N ASN A 32 -10.46 9.12 1.59
CA ASN A 32 -11.06 10.30 2.18
C ASN A 32 -11.67 9.93 3.53
N VAL A 33 -11.17 10.56 4.59
CA VAL A 33 -11.57 10.30 5.97
C VAL A 33 -12.57 11.36 6.40
N THR A 34 -13.78 10.93 6.74
CA THR A 34 -14.92 11.82 7.06
C THR A 34 -15.71 11.31 8.25
N TYR A 35 -16.40 12.21 8.94
CA TYR A 35 -17.48 11.81 9.84
C TYR A 35 -18.71 11.32 9.09
N GLY A 36 -19.43 10.37 9.66
CA GLY A 36 -20.77 10.01 9.20
C GLY A 36 -21.53 9.13 10.18
N ASP A 37 -22.79 8.87 9.86
CA ASP A 37 -23.68 8.08 10.71
C ASP A 37 -23.47 6.58 10.48
N ILE A 38 -23.31 5.82 11.57
CA ILE A 38 -23.21 4.36 11.59
C ILE A 38 -24.24 3.76 12.54
N TYR A 39 -24.63 2.51 12.29
CA TYR A 39 -25.68 1.80 13.05
C TYR A 39 -25.24 0.39 13.48
N PRO A 40 -24.14 0.23 14.22
CA PRO A 40 -23.58 -1.10 14.54
C PRO A 40 -24.53 -1.98 15.35
N LEU A 41 -25.39 -1.38 16.19
CA LEU A 41 -26.38 -2.07 17.03
C LEU A 41 -27.81 -1.61 16.73
N GLY A 42 -28.08 -1.07 15.54
CA GLY A 42 -29.38 -0.51 15.17
C GLY A 42 -29.68 0.88 15.76
N VAL A 43 -28.76 1.46 16.54
CA VAL A 43 -28.84 2.83 17.06
C VAL A 43 -27.84 3.71 16.31
N LYS A 44 -28.25 4.93 15.94
CA LYS A 44 -27.42 5.92 15.27
C LYS A 44 -26.26 6.37 16.17
N GLN A 45 -25.05 6.29 15.64
CA GLN A 45 -23.82 6.79 16.26
C GLN A 45 -22.98 7.52 15.21
N GLN A 46 -22.20 8.51 15.62
CA GLN A 46 -21.21 9.15 14.75
C GLN A 46 -19.95 8.28 14.71
N GLY A 47 -19.47 7.94 13.51
CA GLY A 47 -18.26 7.18 13.29
C GLY A 47 -17.35 7.83 12.26
N ILE A 48 -16.09 7.38 12.24
CA ILE A 48 -15.13 7.73 11.20
C ILE A 48 -15.30 6.76 10.04
N LEU A 49 -15.46 7.30 8.84
CA LEU A 49 -15.65 6.57 7.59
C LEU A 49 -14.41 6.73 6.72
N ILE A 50 -14.05 5.66 6.00
CA ILE A 50 -13.07 5.74 4.90
C ILE A 50 -13.86 5.61 3.60
N ASN A 51 -13.81 6.62 2.75
CA ASN A 51 -14.57 6.70 1.50
C ASN A 51 -16.09 6.47 1.72
N GLY A 52 -16.63 7.02 2.80
CA GLY A 52 -18.05 6.90 3.16
C GLY A 52 -18.49 5.51 3.64
N LYS A 53 -17.56 4.58 3.90
CA LYS A 53 -17.87 3.21 4.32
C LYS A 53 -17.47 2.93 5.77
N PHE A 54 -18.31 2.13 6.43
CA PHE A 54 -18.05 1.52 7.73
C PHE A 54 -18.56 0.06 7.73
N PRO A 55 -17.72 -0.96 7.96
CA PRO A 55 -16.26 -0.88 8.08
C PRO A 55 -15.62 -0.23 6.85
N GLY A 56 -14.39 0.29 7.00
CA GLY A 56 -13.64 0.84 5.88
C GLY A 56 -13.40 -0.19 4.77
N PRO A 57 -13.02 0.24 3.55
CA PRO A 57 -12.72 -0.66 2.45
C PRO A 57 -11.55 -1.58 2.80
N GLN A 58 -11.67 -2.84 2.41
CA GLN A 58 -10.60 -3.82 2.59
C GLN A 58 -9.40 -3.48 1.71
N ILE A 59 -8.20 -3.62 2.28
CA ILE A 59 -6.96 -3.64 1.51
C ILE A 59 -6.71 -5.08 1.09
N GLU A 60 -6.68 -5.33 -0.21
CA GLU A 60 -6.26 -6.62 -0.74
C GLU A 60 -4.81 -6.52 -1.16
N SER A 61 -3.93 -7.26 -0.49
CA SER A 61 -2.50 -7.34 -0.80
C SER A 61 -1.93 -8.69 -0.44
N VAL A 62 -0.84 -9.07 -1.11
CA VAL A 62 -0.04 -10.25 -0.78
C VAL A 62 1.25 -9.83 -0.07
N THR A 63 1.99 -10.80 0.46
CA THR A 63 3.28 -10.55 1.11
C THR A 63 4.22 -9.80 0.16
N ASN A 64 4.91 -8.79 0.70
CA ASN A 64 5.86 -7.90 0.04
C ASN A 64 5.27 -6.85 -0.93
N ASP A 65 3.96 -6.82 -1.18
CA ASP A 65 3.36 -5.72 -1.93
C ASP A 65 3.69 -4.36 -1.26
N ASN A 66 4.09 -3.40 -2.08
CA ASN A 66 4.34 -2.03 -1.66
C ASN A 66 3.03 -1.25 -1.65
N LEU A 67 2.52 -0.93 -0.46
CA LEU A 67 1.28 -0.17 -0.31
C LEU A 67 1.55 1.33 -0.27
N ILE A 68 0.90 2.07 -1.18
CA ILE A 68 0.91 3.53 -1.22
C ILE A 68 -0.52 4.01 -0.99
N ILE A 69 -0.73 4.69 0.13
CA ILE A 69 -2.06 5.12 0.55
C ILE A 69 -2.03 6.62 0.78
N ASN A 70 -2.76 7.34 -0.07
CA ASN A 70 -2.97 8.77 0.07
C ASN A 70 -4.17 8.99 0.98
N VAL A 71 -3.95 9.72 2.07
CA VAL A 71 -4.98 9.98 3.07
C VAL A 71 -5.35 11.46 3.02
N PHE A 72 -6.64 11.73 2.84
CA PHE A 72 -7.23 13.06 2.87
C PHE A 72 -8.04 13.18 4.15
N ASN A 73 -7.55 13.97 5.10
CA ASN A 73 -8.28 14.29 6.31
C ASN A 73 -9.37 15.34 6.02
N SER A 74 -10.63 14.93 6.01
CA SER A 74 -11.79 15.84 5.91
C SER A 74 -12.54 15.94 7.25
N LEU A 75 -11.90 15.57 8.36
CA LEU A 75 -12.39 15.83 9.71
C LEU A 75 -12.06 17.29 10.08
N ASP A 76 -12.77 17.81 11.09
CA ASP A 76 -12.50 19.12 11.69
C ASP A 76 -11.36 19.08 12.74
N GLU A 77 -10.74 17.91 12.92
CA GLU A 77 -9.64 17.69 13.87
C GLU A 77 -8.54 16.76 13.30
N PRO A 78 -7.31 16.82 13.84
CA PRO A 78 -6.26 15.89 13.47
C PRO A 78 -6.56 14.48 13.99
N PHE A 79 -6.13 13.45 13.25
CA PHE A 79 -6.26 12.07 13.68
C PHE A 79 -5.00 11.26 13.34
N LEU A 80 -4.91 10.06 13.90
CA LEU A 80 -3.80 9.14 13.71
C LEU A 80 -4.30 7.82 13.14
N ILE A 81 -3.63 7.32 12.09
CA ILE A 81 -3.81 5.97 11.57
C ILE A 81 -2.71 5.08 12.12
N SER A 82 -3.08 3.93 12.67
CA SER A 82 -2.14 2.89 13.06
C SER A 82 -2.44 1.59 12.32
N TRP A 83 -1.37 0.87 11.96
CA TRP A 83 -1.47 -0.43 11.31
C TRP A 83 -1.49 -1.53 12.37
N LEU A 84 -2.68 -2.09 12.62
CA LEU A 84 -2.82 -3.29 13.44
C LEU A 84 -2.62 -4.52 12.55
N PHE A 85 -1.41 -5.09 12.58
CA PHE A 85 -1.13 -6.36 11.93
C PHE A 85 -1.58 -7.51 12.83
N LEU A 86 -2.57 -8.27 12.39
CA LEU A 86 -2.92 -9.54 13.02
C LEU A 86 -2.00 -10.62 12.44
N PHE A 87 -1.06 -11.09 13.26
CA PHE A 87 -0.03 -12.05 12.85
C PHE A 87 -0.69 -13.42 12.57
N HIS A 88 -0.92 -13.73 11.29
CA HIS A 88 -1.01 -15.11 10.85
C HIS A 88 0.01 -15.29 9.71
N VAL A 89 1.26 -15.55 10.13
CA VAL A 89 2.35 -16.17 9.35
C VAL A 89 3.02 -15.28 8.25
N TYR A 90 4.27 -14.90 8.54
CA TYR A 90 5.34 -14.32 7.69
C TYR A 90 5.02 -13.10 6.78
N SER A 91 4.82 -11.91 7.35
CA SER A 91 4.88 -10.68 6.53
C SER A 91 5.74 -9.61 7.21
N THR A 92 6.88 -9.31 6.59
CA THR A 92 7.61 -8.04 6.75
C THR A 92 7.18 -7.10 5.63
N GLY A 93 5.91 -6.68 5.60
CA GLY A 93 5.45 -5.65 4.68
C GLY A 93 5.90 -4.27 5.15
N LYS A 94 6.48 -3.46 4.25
CA LYS A 94 6.70 -2.03 4.48
C LYS A 94 5.46 -1.28 3.95
N ALA A 95 4.66 -0.71 4.84
CA ALA A 95 3.61 0.23 4.46
C ALA A 95 4.17 1.65 4.55
N LEU A 96 4.11 2.41 3.45
CA LEU A 96 4.45 3.83 3.43
C LEU A 96 3.15 4.62 3.39
N VAL A 97 2.85 5.34 4.46
CA VAL A 97 1.73 6.29 4.50
C VAL A 97 2.29 7.65 4.11
N ALA A 98 1.85 8.17 2.96
CA ALA A 98 2.11 9.54 2.57
C ALA A 98 0.86 10.35 2.90
N ASP A 99 0.84 10.96 4.08
CA ASP A 99 -0.11 12.02 4.39
C ASP A 99 0.48 13.37 3.93
N SER A 100 -0.38 14.25 3.44
CA SER A 100 -0.07 15.67 3.26
C SER A 100 0.19 16.43 4.57
N ASN A 101 -0.04 15.84 5.76
CA ASN A 101 0.00 16.55 7.05
C ASN A 101 0.64 15.83 8.27
N ILE A 102 1.43 14.76 8.14
CA ILE A 102 2.00 14.07 9.32
C ILE A 102 3.38 14.63 9.75
N ILE A 103 3.44 15.08 11.00
CA ILE A 103 4.65 15.20 11.84
C ILE A 103 4.90 13.82 12.47
N PHE A 104 6.13 13.32 12.40
CA PHE A 104 6.58 12.04 12.98
C PHE A 104 6.41 11.96 14.50
#